data_AF-A0A526TLB6-F1
#
_entry.id   AF-A0A526TLB6-F1
#
_cell.length_a   1.000
_cell.length_b   1.000
_cell.length_c   1.000
_cell.angle_alpha   90.00
_cell.angle_beta   90.00
_cell.angle_gamma   90.00
#
_symmetry.space_group_name_H-M   'P 1'
#
loop_
_entity.id
_entity.type
_entity.pdbx_description
1 polymer ?
#
loop_
_entity_poly.entity_id
_entity_poly.type
_entity_poly.pdbx_seq_one_letter_code
_entity_poly.pdbx_strand_id
1 'polypeptide(L)'
;TSAAFAHITFETQEAAVGSTYKAVLRVPHGCEGKATTAVRVQIPEGVIAVKPMPKPGWTLQTKKGKYDKSYQLYGQAVTDGVKEVDWSAGSLPDEFYDEFVFRATLTADLPAGQKLYFPVVQECDGAADRW
;
A
#
# COMPACT_ATOMS: atom_id res chain seq x y z
N THR A 1 -14.12 -16.33 -21.77
CA THR A 1 -14.22 -14.95 -21.26
C THR A 1 -13.16 -14.78 -20.18
N SER A 2 -12.00 -14.23 -20.53
CA SER A 2 -10.99 -13.89 -19.53
C SER A 2 -11.50 -12.68 -18.77
N ALA A 3 -11.63 -12.78 -17.45
CA ALA A 3 -11.89 -11.59 -16.64
C ALA A 3 -10.71 -10.62 -16.85
N ALA A 4 -10.99 -9.40 -17.30
CA ALA A 4 -10.00 -8.34 -17.25
C ALA A 4 -9.74 -8.06 -15.76
N PHE A 5 -8.54 -8.40 -15.27
CA PHE A 5 -8.13 -8.09 -13.90
C PHE A 5 -7.79 -6.60 -13.81
N ALA A 6 -8.84 -5.78 -13.67
CA ALA A 6 -8.74 -4.33 -13.53
C ALA A 6 -8.41 -3.85 -12.10
N HIS A 7 -8.21 -4.77 -11.17
CA HIS A 7 -8.07 -4.45 -9.75
C HIS A 7 -6.61 -4.30 -9.36
N ILE A 8 -6.32 -3.34 -8.48
CA ILE A 8 -5.03 -3.27 -7.79
C ILE A 8 -4.82 -4.54 -6.96
N THR A 9 -3.65 -5.16 -7.08
CA THR A 9 -3.29 -6.36 -6.31
C THR A 9 -1.91 -6.24 -5.70
N PHE A 10 -1.68 -6.92 -4.58
CA PHE A 10 -0.33 -7.22 -4.15
C PHE A 10 0.26 -8.34 -5.00
N GLU A 11 1.52 -8.21 -5.42
CA GLU A 11 2.24 -9.28 -6.13
C GLU A 11 2.38 -10.53 -5.26
N THR A 12 2.89 -10.37 -4.04
CA THR A 12 2.99 -11.44 -3.04
C THR A 12 1.77 -11.36 -2.13
N GLN A 13 0.80 -12.24 -2.28
CA GLN A 13 -0.48 -12.18 -1.56
C GLN A 13 -0.46 -12.87 -0.19
N GLU A 14 0.60 -13.62 0.12
CA GLU A 14 0.78 -14.35 1.37
C GLU A 14 2.10 -13.96 2.04
N ALA A 15 2.06 -13.78 3.34
CA ALA A 15 3.24 -13.48 4.14
C ALA A 15 3.08 -14.03 5.55
N ALA A 16 4.20 -14.42 6.17
CA ALA A 16 4.20 -14.89 7.54
C ALA A 16 4.00 -13.72 8.52
N VAL A 17 3.24 -13.95 9.58
CA VAL A 17 3.21 -13.02 10.72
C VAL A 17 4.57 -13.03 11.43
N GLY A 18 4.95 -11.90 12.01
CA GLY A 18 6.27 -11.72 12.62
C GLY A 18 7.42 -11.55 11.62
N SER A 19 7.14 -11.46 10.32
CA SER A 19 8.17 -11.29 9.28
C SER A 19 8.18 -9.88 8.68
N THR A 20 9.27 -9.57 7.96
CA THR A 20 9.25 -8.46 7.02
C THR A 20 8.43 -8.87 5.79
N TYR A 21 7.67 -7.93 5.27
CA TYR A 21 6.89 -8.07 4.04
C TYR A 21 7.25 -6.94 3.08
N LYS A 22 7.53 -7.29 1.82
CA LYS A 22 7.71 -6.33 0.72
C LYS A 22 6.40 -6.27 -0.05
N ALA A 23 5.62 -5.23 0.19
CA ALA A 23 4.35 -5.00 -0.45
C ALA A 23 4.60 -4.33 -1.81
N VAL A 24 4.24 -5.02 -2.89
CA VAL A 24 4.31 -4.51 -4.27
C VAL A 24 2.88 -4.39 -4.77
N LEU A 25 2.33 -3.17 -4.77
CA LEU A 25 1.03 -2.89 -5.34
C LEU A 25 1.18 -2.76 -6.85
N ARG A 26 0.54 -3.64 -7.60
CA ARG A 26 0.44 -3.58 -9.06
C ARG A 26 -0.81 -2.81 -9.42
N VAL A 27 -0.63 -1.66 -10.05
CA VAL A 27 -1.71 -0.82 -10.59
C VAL A 27 -1.81 -1.11 -12.08
N PRO A 28 -2.85 -1.79 -12.55
CA PRO A 28 -2.87 -2.37 -13.90
C PRO A 28 -3.09 -1.34 -15.00
N HIS A 29 -3.81 -0.25 -14.72
CA HIS A 29 -4.18 0.80 -15.67
C HIS A 29 -4.71 2.03 -14.91
N GLY A 30 -5.20 3.01 -15.66
CA GLY A 30 -5.86 4.22 -15.18
C GLY A 30 -7.28 3.99 -14.67
N CYS A 31 -8.04 5.05 -14.43
CA CYS A 31 -9.45 4.95 -14.05
C CYS A 31 -10.28 5.46 -15.23
N GLU A 32 -11.24 4.66 -15.71
CA GLU A 32 -12.14 5.05 -16.81
C GLU A 32 -11.39 5.58 -18.06
N GLY A 33 -10.22 5.00 -18.40
CA GLY A 33 -9.41 5.46 -19.54
C GLY A 33 -8.51 6.66 -19.26
N LYS A 34 -8.50 7.19 -18.02
CA LYS A 34 -7.73 8.37 -17.62
C LYS A 34 -6.50 7.99 -16.82
N ALA A 35 -5.43 8.76 -16.95
CA ALA A 35 -4.20 8.51 -16.23
C ALA A 35 -4.37 8.55 -14.70
N THR A 36 -3.75 7.60 -14.01
CA THR A 36 -3.61 7.63 -12.55
C THR A 36 -2.62 8.72 -12.16
N THR A 37 -3.04 9.59 -11.25
CA THR A 37 -2.24 10.73 -10.76
C THR A 37 -1.89 10.60 -9.29
N ALA A 38 -2.63 9.77 -8.52
CA ALA A 38 -2.27 9.41 -7.16
C ALA A 38 -2.65 7.97 -6.79
N VAL A 39 -1.85 7.35 -5.94
CA VAL A 39 -2.10 6.07 -5.29
C VAL A 39 -1.87 6.24 -3.80
N ARG A 40 -2.91 6.05 -3.00
CA ARG A 40 -2.85 6.18 -1.54
C ARG A 40 -3.24 4.88 -0.87
N VAL A 41 -2.41 4.43 0.06
CA VAL A 41 -2.58 3.16 0.77
C VAL A 41 -2.73 3.42 2.25
N GLN A 42 -3.85 2.99 2.84
CA GLN A 42 -4.03 2.96 4.29
C GLN A 42 -3.27 1.77 4.87
N ILE A 43 -2.49 2.02 5.93
CA ILE A 43 -1.73 0.99 6.63
C ILE A 43 -2.58 0.45 7.78
N PRO A 44 -3.04 -0.82 7.71
CA PRO A 44 -3.84 -1.42 8.75
C PRO A 44 -3.04 -1.63 10.03
N GLU A 45 -3.75 -1.77 11.14
CA GLU A 45 -3.13 -2.05 12.43
C GLU A 45 -2.36 -3.38 12.41
N GLY A 46 -1.27 -3.47 13.18
CA GLY A 46 -0.35 -4.61 13.16
C GLY A 46 0.63 -4.63 11.98
N VAL A 47 0.55 -3.67 11.05
CA VAL A 47 1.57 -3.41 10.03
C VAL A 47 2.40 -2.20 10.45
N ILE A 48 3.65 -2.45 10.83
CA ILE A 48 4.51 -1.44 11.43
C ILE A 48 5.81 -1.26 10.63
N ALA A 49 6.61 -0.27 11.03
CA ALA A 49 7.92 0.00 10.44
C ALA A 49 7.87 0.18 8.91
N VAL A 50 6.75 0.72 8.40
CA VAL A 50 6.52 0.93 6.97
C VAL A 50 7.53 1.92 6.40
N LYS A 51 8.18 1.52 5.32
CA LYS A 51 9.12 2.34 4.56
C LYS A 51 8.75 2.26 3.08
N PRO A 52 8.08 3.28 2.53
CA PRO A 52 7.80 3.34 1.11
C PRO A 52 9.07 3.58 0.29
N MET A 53 9.11 2.98 -0.90
CA MET A 53 10.17 3.17 -1.87
C MET A 53 9.94 4.48 -2.62
N PRO A 54 10.92 5.40 -2.67
CA PRO A 54 10.85 6.58 -3.54
C PRO A 54 10.62 6.15 -4.99
N LYS A 55 9.71 6.85 -5.67
CA LYS A 55 9.33 6.55 -7.06
C LYS A 55 9.64 7.77 -7.93
N PRO A 56 10.60 7.68 -8.86
CA PRO A 56 10.95 8.80 -9.74
C PRO A 56 9.73 9.32 -10.50
N GLY A 57 9.58 10.65 -10.57
CA GLY A 57 8.43 11.29 -11.21
C GLY A 57 7.16 11.35 -10.34
N TRP A 58 7.19 10.82 -9.11
CA TRP A 58 6.09 10.91 -8.14
C TRP A 58 6.55 11.63 -6.87
N THR A 59 5.64 12.39 -6.28
CA THR A 59 5.81 12.95 -4.94
C THR A 59 5.42 11.89 -3.92
N LEU A 60 6.33 11.56 -3.00
CA LEU A 60 6.08 10.60 -1.93
C LEU A 60 5.87 11.32 -0.60
N GLN A 61 4.73 11.06 0.03
CA GLN A 61 4.39 11.54 1.37
C GLN A 61 3.96 10.38 2.27
N THR A 62 4.08 10.58 3.57
CA THR A 62 3.56 9.65 4.58
C THR A 62 2.85 10.42 5.67
N LYS A 63 1.72 9.89 6.14
CA LYS A 63 1.07 10.38 7.36
C LYS A 63 1.39 9.43 8.49
N LYS A 64 1.86 9.99 9.61
CA LYS A 64 2.12 9.24 10.84
C LYS A 64 0.96 9.36 11.80
N GLY A 65 0.75 8.32 12.60
CA GLY A 65 -0.26 8.28 13.64
C GLY A 65 0.09 7.25 14.71
N LYS A 66 -0.60 7.33 15.84
CA LYS A 66 -0.47 6.34 16.91
C LYS A 66 -1.01 4.99 16.43
N TYR A 67 -0.39 3.93 16.92
CA TYR A 67 -0.96 2.58 16.89
C TYR A 67 -1.99 2.44 18.01
N ASP A 68 -2.84 1.43 17.90
CA ASP A 68 -3.86 1.12 18.91
C ASP A 68 -3.21 0.59 20.19
N LYS A 69 -2.00 0.02 20.08
CA LYS A 69 -1.18 -0.44 21.20
C LYS A 69 0.31 -0.29 20.93
N SER A 70 1.12 -0.55 21.96
CA SER A 70 2.57 -0.63 21.83
C SER A 70 3.00 -1.96 21.20
N TYR A 71 3.91 -1.89 20.23
CA TYR A 71 4.52 -3.06 19.60
C TYR A 71 6.00 -3.17 19.95
N GLN A 72 6.55 -4.38 19.93
CA GLN A 72 7.99 -4.61 20.07
C GLN A 72 8.63 -4.72 18.68
N LEU A 73 9.61 -3.85 18.42
CA LEU A 73 10.38 -3.84 17.19
C LEU A 73 11.86 -3.78 17.54
N TYR A 74 12.60 -4.86 17.23
CA TYR A 74 14.03 -4.99 17.55
C TYR A 74 14.37 -4.68 19.03
N GLY A 75 13.51 -5.13 19.96
CA GLY A 75 13.69 -4.92 21.39
C GLY A 75 13.32 -3.52 21.89
N GLN A 76 12.68 -2.70 21.07
CA GLN A 76 12.17 -1.37 21.44
C GLN A 76 10.65 -1.33 21.32
N ALA A 77 10.01 -0.69 22.30
CA ALA A 77 8.60 -0.38 22.25
C ALA A 77 8.34 0.75 21.24
N VAL A 78 7.45 0.54 20.28
CA VAL A 78 7.01 1.54 19.31
C VAL A 78 5.49 1.74 19.42
N THR A 79 5.06 3.00 19.49
CA THR A 79 3.65 3.37 19.72
C THR A 79 3.04 4.16 18.57
N ASP A 80 3.83 4.50 17.56
CA ASP A 80 3.39 5.22 16.37
C ASP A 80 4.21 4.83 15.14
N GLY A 81 3.68 5.20 13.97
CA GLY A 81 4.37 5.08 12.71
C GLY A 81 3.47 5.50 11.55
N VAL A 82 3.83 5.08 10.34
CA VAL A 82 3.09 5.45 9.13
C VAL A 82 1.73 4.75 9.12
N LYS A 83 0.66 5.53 8.97
CA LYS A 83 -0.72 5.07 8.82
C LYS A 83 -1.25 5.25 7.39
N GLU A 84 -0.58 6.06 6.58
CA GLU A 84 -0.90 6.24 5.16
C GLU A 84 0.37 6.50 4.36
N VAL A 85 0.47 5.88 3.19
CA VAL A 85 1.47 6.18 2.17
C VAL A 85 0.77 6.80 0.96
N ASP A 86 1.31 7.90 0.47
CA ASP A 86 0.79 8.65 -0.68
C ASP A 86 1.88 8.81 -1.73
N TRP A 87 1.65 8.25 -2.92
CA TRP A 87 2.38 8.64 -4.13
C TRP A 87 1.44 9.47 -5.00
N SER A 88 1.79 10.74 -5.25
CA SER A 88 0.95 11.68 -5.99
C SER A 88 1.75 12.55 -6.95
N ALA A 89 1.05 13.38 -7.72
CA ALA A 89 1.63 14.26 -8.74
C ALA A 89 2.45 13.52 -9.81
N GLY A 90 2.18 12.22 -9.98
CA GLY A 90 2.71 11.42 -11.08
C GLY A 90 1.72 11.29 -12.21
N SER A 91 2.05 10.46 -13.19
CA SER A 91 1.17 10.13 -14.30
C SER A 91 1.47 8.70 -14.74
N LEU A 92 0.46 7.83 -14.60
CA LEU A 92 0.43 6.51 -15.21
C LEU A 92 -0.72 6.48 -16.23
N PRO A 93 -0.43 6.59 -17.54
CA PRO A 93 -1.42 6.47 -18.60
C PRO A 93 -2.16 5.13 -18.54
N ASP A 94 -3.41 5.13 -19.01
CA ASP A 94 -4.30 3.96 -18.89
C ASP A 94 -3.79 2.71 -19.61
N GLU A 95 -3.06 2.88 -20.71
CA GLU A 95 -2.49 1.79 -21.49
C GLU A 95 -1.29 1.08 -20.83
N PHE A 96 -0.80 1.59 -19.70
CA PHE A 96 0.35 1.05 -18.98
C PHE A 96 -0.01 0.64 -17.56
N TYR A 97 0.77 -0.30 -17.03
CA TYR A 97 0.74 -0.66 -15.61
C TYR A 97 1.99 -0.15 -14.91
N ASP A 98 1.93 -0.06 -13.59
CA ASP A 98 3.09 0.30 -12.77
C ASP A 98 3.02 -0.33 -11.37
N GLU A 99 4.11 -0.22 -10.63
CA GLU A 99 4.27 -0.76 -9.28
C GLU A 99 4.57 0.35 -8.26
N PHE A 100 3.94 0.21 -7.09
CA PHE A 100 4.11 1.08 -5.94
C PHE A 100 4.50 0.22 -4.75
N VAL A 101 5.68 0.47 -4.20
CA VAL A 101 6.37 -0.50 -3.33
C VAL A 101 6.61 0.10 -1.96
N PHE A 102 6.30 -0.67 -0.92
CA PHE A 102 6.79 -0.40 0.43
C PHE A 102 7.23 -1.68 1.11
N ARG A 103 8.14 -1.57 2.07
CA ARG A 103 8.43 -2.66 3.02
C ARG A 103 7.78 -2.35 4.36
N ALA A 104 7.37 -3.39 5.07
CA ALA A 104 6.81 -3.28 6.41
C ALA A 104 7.16 -4.52 7.24
N THR A 105 6.89 -4.47 8.54
CA THR A 105 6.88 -5.63 9.42
C THR A 105 5.45 -6.00 9.72
N LEU A 106 5.09 -7.26 9.49
CA LEU A 106 3.84 -7.84 9.98
C LEU A 106 4.09 -8.31 11.40
N THR A 107 3.36 -7.76 12.35
CA THR A 107 3.52 -8.12 13.77
C THR A 107 3.11 -9.56 14.03
N ALA A 108 3.71 -10.21 15.03
CA ALA A 108 3.53 -11.65 15.29
C ALA A 108 2.14 -12.00 15.84
N ASP A 109 1.43 -11.01 16.36
CA ASP A 109 0.09 -11.12 16.95
C ASP A 109 -1.04 -10.81 15.96
N LEU A 110 -0.72 -10.53 14.69
CA LEU A 110 -1.71 -10.57 13.61
C LEU A 110 -2.31 -11.98 13.50
N PRO A 111 -3.62 -12.11 13.19
CA PRO A 111 -4.24 -13.42 13.05
C PRO A 111 -3.76 -14.13 11.78
N ALA A 112 -3.01 -15.22 11.97
CA ALA A 112 -2.58 -16.07 10.86
C ALA A 112 -3.76 -16.73 10.13
N GLY A 113 -3.61 -16.96 8.82
CA GLY A 113 -4.64 -17.58 7.98
C GLY A 113 -5.84 -16.69 7.65
N GLN A 114 -5.81 -15.41 8.07
CA GLN A 114 -6.84 -14.42 7.75
C GLN A 114 -6.33 -13.41 6.72
N LYS A 115 -7.26 -12.81 5.97
CA LYS A 115 -6.95 -11.71 5.07
C LYS A 115 -6.68 -10.44 5.87
N LEU A 116 -5.56 -9.79 5.56
CA LEU A 116 -5.26 -8.44 6.03
C LEU A 116 -5.48 -7.46 4.87
N TYR A 117 -6.48 -6.59 5.02
CA TYR A 117 -6.86 -5.66 3.97
C TYR A 117 -6.08 -4.36 4.07
N PHE A 118 -5.63 -3.86 2.91
CA PHE A 118 -5.02 -2.54 2.75
C PHE A 118 -5.94 -1.74 1.85
N PRO A 119 -6.79 -0.86 2.40
CA PRO A 119 -7.61 0.02 1.58
C PRO A 119 -6.73 0.89 0.68
N VAL A 120 -7.05 0.93 -0.61
CA VAL A 120 -6.32 1.74 -1.59
C VAL A 120 -7.27 2.70 -2.28
N VAL A 121 -6.84 3.95 -2.44
CA VAL A 121 -7.50 4.91 -3.31
C VAL A 121 -6.58 5.21 -4.48
N GLN A 122 -7.08 4.94 -5.68
CA GLN A 122 -6.48 5.34 -6.94
C GLN A 122 -7.21 6.58 -7.44
N GLU A 123 -6.50 7.69 -7.58
CA GLU A 123 -7.07 8.92 -8.14
C GLU A 123 -6.60 9.09 -9.58
N CYS A 124 -7.54 9.49 -10.42
CA CYS A 124 -7.34 9.83 -11.82
C CYS A 124 -7.99 11.19 -12.08
N ASP A 125 -7.71 11.81 -13.23
CA ASP A 125 -8.24 13.16 -13.52
C ASP A 125 -9.79 13.22 -13.46
N GLY A 126 -10.33 13.78 -12.37
CA GLY A 126 -11.76 13.85 -12.09
C GLY A 126 -12.45 12.50 -11.82
N ALA A 127 -11.72 11.43 -11.50
CA ALA A 127 -12.26 10.10 -11.16
C ALA A 127 -11.47 9.46 -9.99
N ALA A 128 -12.07 8.52 -9.28
CA ALA A 128 -11.36 7.78 -8.23
C ALA A 128 -11.98 6.40 -8.00
N ASP A 129 -11.11 5.38 -7.98
CA ASP A 129 -11.46 4.02 -7.62
C ASP A 129 -10.98 3.71 -6.19
N ARG A 130 -11.80 2.94 -5.47
CA ARG A 130 -11.54 2.53 -4.07
C ARG A 130 -11.54 1.01 -4.00
N TRP A 131 -10.40 0.47 -3.61
CA TRP A 131 -10.10 -0.96 -3.55
C TRP A 131 -10.01 -1.43 -2.10
#